data_AF-A0A011VXS4-F1
#
_entry.id   AF-A0A011VXS4-F1
#
_cell.length_a   1.000
_cell.length_b   1.000
_cell.length_c   1.000
_cell.angle_alpha   90.00
_cell.angle_beta   90.00
_cell.angle_gamma   90.00
#
_symmetry.space_group_name_H-M   'P 1'
#
loop_
_entity.id
_entity.type
_entity.pdbx_description
1 polymer ?
#
loop_
_entity_poly.entity_id
_entity_poly.type
_entity_poly.pdbx_seq_one_letter_code
_entity_poly.pdbx_strand_id
1 'polypeptide(L)'
;MSFFGKLFGKKEKPVEQPVLKEGQVATPLGIFTFVDDEYIYEGLVKWYDDDEYQIDAYIETVAEGSDDMGDGVERFIQLLNNKEEMDYRVKMAVLEHFADESGLIMSESQHMLMSKELFLENLKIEDIGIHRDGSVCFTIFDTDIQDIRSIYITYTDKGTFEFETNKYDWE
;
A
#
# COMPACT_ATOMS: atom_id res chain seq x y z
N MET A 1 -44.49 -5.85 41.22
CA MET A 1 -43.72 -4.64 40.87
C MET A 1 -42.60 -4.54 41.89
N SER A 2 -41.32 -4.71 41.56
CA SER A 2 -40.54 -3.80 40.72
C SER A 2 -39.50 -4.56 39.91
N PHE A 3 -39.48 -4.31 38.60
CA PHE A 3 -38.32 -4.46 37.73
C PHE A 3 -37.32 -3.31 38.05
N PHE A 4 -36.12 -3.30 37.47
CA PHE A 4 -35.04 -2.29 37.61
C PHE A 4 -33.97 -2.56 38.68
N GLY A 5 -33.09 -3.54 38.43
CA GLY A 5 -31.88 -3.70 39.24
C GLY A 5 -30.68 -4.39 38.58
N LYS A 6 -30.64 -4.53 37.26
CA LYS A 6 -29.51 -5.13 36.53
C LYS A 6 -29.22 -4.38 35.23
N LEU A 7 -28.72 -3.16 35.36
CA LEU A 7 -28.18 -2.35 34.25
C LEU A 7 -27.00 -1.53 34.80
N PHE A 8 -25.97 -2.20 35.27
CA PHE A 8 -24.66 -1.57 35.45
C PHE A 8 -23.73 -2.18 34.42
N GLY A 9 -23.58 -1.42 33.33
CA GLY A 9 -22.68 -1.74 32.24
C GLY A 9 -21.27 -1.97 32.78
N LYS A 10 -20.63 -3.03 32.27
CA LYS A 10 -19.19 -3.14 32.32
C LYS A 10 -18.64 -1.83 31.74
N LYS A 11 -18.01 -1.00 32.58
CA LYS A 11 -17.17 0.08 32.08
C LYS A 11 -16.08 -0.59 31.25
N GLU A 12 -16.19 -0.50 29.95
CA GLU A 12 -15.07 -0.77 29.06
C GLU A 12 -13.91 0.06 29.58
N LYS A 13 -12.78 -0.61 29.87
CA LYS A 13 -11.56 0.11 30.20
C LYS A 13 -11.28 1.03 29.01
N PRO A 14 -11.03 2.34 29.22
CA PRO A 14 -10.54 3.17 28.14
C PRO A 14 -9.30 2.48 27.57
N VAL A 15 -9.33 2.21 26.27
CA VAL A 15 -8.16 1.71 25.55
C VAL A 15 -7.05 2.73 25.82
N GLU A 16 -5.94 2.30 26.42
CA GLU A 16 -4.78 3.16 26.62
C GLU A 16 -4.37 3.69 25.26
N GLN A 17 -4.53 5.00 25.05
CA GLN A 17 -4.05 5.63 23.83
C GLN A 17 -2.52 5.51 23.79
N PRO A 18 -1.92 5.14 22.65
CA PRO A 18 -0.48 5.02 22.54
C PRO A 18 0.18 6.35 22.89
N VAL A 19 1.28 6.29 23.66
CA VAL A 19 2.13 7.46 23.89
C VAL A 19 2.88 7.75 22.59
N LEU A 20 2.43 8.77 21.86
CA LEU A 20 3.03 9.20 20.60
C LEU A 20 4.32 9.99 20.86
N LYS A 21 5.33 9.80 20.00
CA LYS A 21 6.53 10.65 19.97
C LYS A 21 6.23 11.95 19.21
N GLU A 22 7.11 12.93 19.32
CA GLU A 22 7.07 14.13 18.49
C GLU A 22 7.06 13.75 17.00
N GLY A 23 6.25 14.44 16.19
CA GLY A 23 6.04 14.13 14.78
C GLY A 23 5.12 12.93 14.51
N GLN A 24 4.67 12.18 15.52
CA GLN A 24 3.78 11.04 15.32
C GLN A 24 2.30 11.40 15.42
N VAL A 25 1.50 10.83 14.52
CA VAL A 25 0.04 10.96 14.49
C VAL A 25 -0.58 9.57 14.53
N ALA A 26 -1.53 9.36 15.45
CA ALA A 26 -2.35 8.16 15.45
C ALA A 26 -3.50 8.33 14.45
N THR A 27 -3.59 7.40 13.51
CA THR A 27 -4.69 7.30 12.54
C THR A 27 -5.48 6.01 12.80
N PRO A 28 -6.67 5.83 12.18
CA PRO A 28 -7.34 4.53 12.17
C PRO A 28 -6.51 3.40 11.55
N LEU A 29 -5.47 3.72 10.80
CA LEU A 29 -4.63 2.79 10.05
C LEU A 29 -3.37 2.36 10.83
N GLY A 30 -3.02 3.10 11.88
CA GLY A 30 -1.77 2.92 12.61
C GLY A 30 -1.14 4.24 13.00
N ILE A 31 0.12 4.17 13.45
CA ILE A 31 0.91 5.35 13.78
C ILE A 31 1.70 5.75 12.54
N PHE A 32 1.58 7.01 12.14
CA PHE A 32 2.37 7.62 11.09
C PHE A 32 3.34 8.63 11.71
N THR A 33 4.52 8.77 11.12
CA THR A 33 5.55 9.72 11.54
C THR A 33 5.77 10.74 10.43
N PHE A 34 5.73 12.02 10.77
CA PHE A 34 6.01 13.10 9.84
C PHE A 34 7.51 13.18 9.52
N VAL A 35 7.83 13.31 8.24
CA VAL A 35 9.18 13.48 7.72
C VAL A 35 9.28 14.88 7.10
N ASP A 36 9.78 15.83 7.91
CA ASP A 36 9.78 17.27 7.60
C ASP A 36 10.43 17.60 6.24
N ASP A 37 11.56 16.95 5.91
CA ASP A 37 12.35 17.25 4.71
C ASP A 37 11.64 16.83 3.41
N GLU A 38 10.69 15.90 3.50
CA GLU A 38 9.97 15.33 2.35
C GLU A 38 8.49 15.75 2.33
N TYR A 39 8.00 16.38 3.42
CA TYR A 39 6.59 16.74 3.59
C TYR A 39 5.65 15.54 3.43
N ILE A 40 6.03 14.41 4.02
CA ILE A 40 5.26 13.15 4.01
C ILE A 40 5.03 12.62 5.42
N TYR A 41 4.02 11.77 5.55
CA TYR A 41 3.81 10.91 6.71
C TYR A 41 4.07 9.46 6.33
N GLU A 42 4.96 8.79 7.04
CA GLU A 42 5.29 7.37 6.81
C GLU A 42 4.74 6.49 7.93
N GLY A 43 4.23 5.32 7.57
CA GLY A 43 3.71 4.34 8.52
C GLY A 43 3.70 2.93 7.94
N LEU A 44 3.54 1.95 8.83
CA LEU A 44 3.44 0.54 8.46
C LEU A 44 1.98 0.09 8.43
N VAL A 45 1.55 -0.54 7.34
CA VAL A 45 0.17 -1.00 7.16
C VAL A 45 0.10 -2.49 6.84
N LYS A 46 -0.96 -3.15 7.29
CA LYS A 46 -1.26 -4.54 6.89
C LYS A 46 -2.04 -4.55 5.58
N TRP A 47 -1.36 -4.88 4.49
CA TRP A 47 -1.99 -5.02 3.18
C TRP A 47 -2.55 -6.42 2.96
N TYR A 48 -1.72 -7.45 3.17
CA TYR A 48 -2.11 -8.86 3.06
C TYR A 48 -2.48 -9.45 4.43
N ASP A 49 -3.57 -10.21 4.50
CA ASP A 49 -4.09 -10.77 5.77
C ASP A 49 -3.29 -11.99 6.25
N ASP A 50 -2.75 -12.76 5.30
CA ASP A 50 -1.96 -13.96 5.54
C ASP A 50 -0.46 -13.68 5.69
N ASP A 51 -0.06 -12.41 5.61
CA ASP A 51 1.32 -11.99 5.71
C ASP A 51 1.61 -11.39 7.08
N GLU A 52 2.66 -11.87 7.75
CA GLU A 52 3.12 -11.29 9.00
C GLU A 52 3.80 -9.93 8.76
N TYR A 53 4.25 -9.67 7.53
CA TYR A 53 4.91 -8.44 7.14
C TYR A 53 3.92 -7.32 6.87
N GLN A 54 4.19 -6.16 7.47
CA GLN A 54 3.55 -4.91 7.11
C GLN A 54 4.30 -4.29 5.93
N ILE A 55 3.58 -3.56 5.10
CA ILE A 55 4.17 -2.79 4.01
C ILE A 55 4.37 -1.35 4.45
N ASP A 56 5.31 -0.67 3.79
CA ASP A 56 5.48 0.77 3.94
C ASP A 56 4.31 1.51 3.28
N ALA A 57 3.91 2.61 3.88
CA ALA A 57 2.94 3.52 3.30
C ALA A 57 3.37 4.95 3.60
N TYR A 58 3.41 5.79 2.57
CA TYR A 58 3.64 7.21 2.72
C TYR A 58 2.47 8.04 2.19
N ILE A 59 2.22 9.17 2.84
CA ILE A 59 1.15 10.10 2.50
C ILE A 59 1.75 11.49 2.43
N GLU A 60 1.76 12.09 1.24
CA GLU A 60 2.18 13.49 1.09
C GLU A 60 1.20 14.43 1.79
N THR A 61 1.73 15.51 2.36
CA THR A 61 0.89 16.58 2.89
C THR A 61 0.26 17.39 1.75
N VAL A 62 -0.82 18.12 2.06
CA VAL A 62 -1.63 18.88 1.08
C VAL A 62 -0.84 19.97 0.35
N ALA A 63 0.28 20.43 0.90
CA ALA A 63 1.18 21.40 0.27
C ALA A 63 2.58 21.33 0.90
N GLU A 64 3.62 21.71 0.15
CA GLU A 64 4.95 21.94 0.72
C GLU A 64 4.87 22.96 1.87
N GLY A 65 5.52 22.67 2.99
CA GLY A 65 5.47 23.49 4.20
C GLY A 65 4.22 23.28 5.07
N SER A 66 3.33 22.35 4.70
CA SER A 66 2.18 21.93 5.51
C SER A 66 2.45 20.59 6.21
N ASP A 67 1.86 20.41 7.39
CA ASP A 67 1.77 19.16 8.15
C ASP A 67 0.37 18.50 8.03
N ASP A 68 -0.49 19.01 7.14
CA ASP A 68 -1.83 18.46 6.94
C ASP A 68 -1.80 17.33 5.90
N MET A 69 -2.16 16.12 6.32
CA MET A 69 -2.31 14.94 5.45
C MET A 69 -3.76 14.46 5.32
N GLY A 70 -4.75 15.25 5.76
CA GLY A 70 -6.14 14.82 5.88
C GLY A 70 -6.73 14.22 4.60
N ASP A 71 -6.53 14.89 3.47
CA ASP A 71 -7.01 14.42 2.16
C ASP A 71 -6.35 13.09 1.74
N GLY A 72 -5.05 12.96 2.00
CA GLY A 72 -4.30 11.74 1.72
C GLY A 72 -4.74 10.56 2.59
N VAL A 73 -4.99 10.80 3.88
CA VAL A 73 -5.53 9.79 4.81
C VAL A 73 -6.92 9.34 4.39
N GLU A 74 -7.81 10.25 4.00
CA GLU A 74 -9.14 9.88 3.51
C GLU A 74 -9.05 8.99 2.27
N ARG A 75 -8.20 9.35 1.31
CA ARG A 75 -7.95 8.53 0.12
C ARG A 75 -7.39 7.16 0.47
N PHE A 76 -6.44 7.10 1.41
CA PHE A 76 -5.87 5.82 1.81
C PHE A 76 -6.89 4.90 2.50
N ILE A 77 -7.80 5.46 3.31
CA ILE A 77 -8.91 4.70 3.90
C ILE A 77 -9.84 4.16 2.80
N GLN A 78 -10.16 4.96 1.78
CA GLN A 78 -10.97 4.50 0.64
C GLN A 78 -10.28 3.37 -0.13
N LEU A 79 -8.95 3.47 -0.31
CA LEU A 79 -8.13 2.44 -0.93
C LEU A 79 -8.20 1.14 -0.13
N LEU A 80 -8.01 1.20 1.19
CA LEU A 80 -8.02 0.03 2.08
C LEU A 80 -9.38 -0.67 2.11
N ASN A 81 -10.49 0.09 2.02
CA ASN A 81 -11.83 -0.48 1.93
C ASN A 81 -12.04 -1.30 0.64
N ASN A 82 -11.23 -1.08 -0.39
CA ASN A 82 -11.27 -1.81 -1.66
C ASN A 82 -9.92 -2.49 -1.97
N LYS A 83 -9.13 -2.82 -0.94
CA LYS A 83 -7.74 -3.28 -1.12
C LYS A 83 -7.61 -4.51 -2.01
N GLU A 84 -8.50 -5.49 -1.87
CA GLU A 84 -8.45 -6.74 -2.65
C GLU A 84 -8.67 -6.49 -4.14
N GLU A 85 -9.65 -5.64 -4.47
CA GLU A 85 -9.92 -5.27 -5.86
C GLU A 85 -8.77 -4.48 -6.45
N MET A 86 -8.20 -3.53 -5.69
CA MET A 86 -7.08 -2.74 -6.18
C MET A 86 -5.81 -3.58 -6.34
N ASP A 87 -5.48 -4.44 -5.37
CA ASP A 87 -4.36 -5.38 -5.45
C ASP A 87 -4.46 -6.21 -6.73
N TYR A 88 -5.63 -6.80 -6.98
CA TYR A 88 -5.87 -7.55 -8.21
C TYR A 88 -5.68 -6.69 -9.46
N ARG A 89 -6.22 -5.47 -9.50
CA ARG A 89 -6.11 -4.56 -10.65
C ARG A 89 -4.66 -4.16 -10.92
N VAL A 90 -3.88 -3.84 -9.90
CA VAL A 90 -2.46 -3.50 -10.02
C VAL A 90 -1.70 -4.70 -10.60
N LYS A 91 -1.86 -5.89 -10.02
CA LYS A 91 -1.17 -7.10 -10.49
C LYS A 91 -1.57 -7.49 -11.92
N MET A 92 -2.84 -7.31 -12.27
CA MET A 92 -3.32 -7.51 -13.64
C MET A 92 -2.73 -6.48 -14.61
N ALA A 93 -2.60 -5.21 -14.20
CA ALA A 93 -1.99 -4.18 -15.02
C ALA A 93 -0.49 -4.49 -15.27
N VAL A 94 0.22 -4.98 -14.25
CA VAL A 94 1.61 -5.47 -14.40
C VAL A 94 1.65 -6.66 -15.36
N LEU A 95 0.78 -7.67 -15.18
CA LEU A 95 0.70 -8.81 -16.08
C LEU A 95 0.50 -8.37 -17.54
N GLU A 96 -0.45 -7.47 -17.80
CA GLU A 96 -0.73 -6.95 -19.15
C GLU A 96 0.45 -6.16 -19.73
N HIS A 97 1.26 -5.53 -18.89
CA HIS A 97 2.43 -4.77 -19.30
C HIS A 97 3.62 -5.66 -19.69
N PHE A 98 3.84 -6.77 -18.97
CA PHE A 98 5.05 -7.60 -19.11
C PHE A 98 4.83 -8.95 -19.78
N ALA A 99 3.59 -9.43 -19.88
CA ALA A 99 3.32 -10.70 -20.54
C ALA A 99 3.56 -10.64 -22.06
N ASP A 100 3.95 -11.77 -22.62
CA ASP A 100 4.03 -11.95 -24.06
C ASP A 100 2.63 -12.04 -24.71
N GLU A 101 2.58 -12.20 -26.04
CA GLU A 101 1.33 -12.32 -26.80
C GLU A 101 0.45 -13.51 -26.37
N SER A 102 1.03 -14.51 -25.67
CA SER A 102 0.34 -15.68 -25.13
C SER A 102 -0.08 -15.51 -23.66
N GLY A 103 0.24 -14.37 -23.03
CA GLY A 103 -0.08 -14.11 -21.63
C GLY A 103 0.90 -14.75 -20.64
N LEU A 104 2.12 -15.10 -21.08
CA LEU A 104 3.16 -15.71 -20.25
C LEU A 104 4.26 -14.70 -19.91
N ILE A 105 4.89 -14.86 -18.74
CA ILE A 105 5.97 -13.99 -18.25
C ILE A 105 7.25 -14.79 -18.07
N MET A 106 8.39 -14.27 -18.51
CA MET A 106 9.67 -14.92 -18.27
C MET A 106 10.13 -14.69 -16.81
N SER A 107 10.39 -15.79 -16.09
CA SER A 107 10.97 -15.77 -14.75
C SER A 107 12.46 -15.44 -14.80
N GLU A 108 12.91 -14.52 -13.95
CA GLU A 108 14.33 -14.23 -13.75
C GLU A 108 15.03 -15.41 -13.06
N SER A 109 14.48 -15.92 -11.97
CA SER A 109 15.12 -16.97 -11.16
C SER A 109 15.13 -18.35 -11.81
N GLN A 110 14.09 -18.69 -12.58
CA GLN A 110 13.93 -20.02 -13.19
C GLN A 110 14.30 -20.04 -14.67
N HIS A 111 14.48 -18.87 -15.30
CA HIS A 111 14.69 -18.73 -16.75
C HIS A 111 13.67 -19.53 -17.58
N MET A 112 12.40 -19.50 -17.14
CA MET A 112 11.30 -20.18 -17.81
C MET A 112 10.02 -19.37 -17.74
N LEU A 113 9.07 -19.67 -18.63
CA LEU A 113 7.78 -19.00 -18.67
C LEU A 113 6.91 -19.41 -17.47
N MET A 114 6.40 -18.41 -16.75
CA MET A 114 5.40 -18.54 -15.70
C MET A 114 3.99 -18.38 -16.27
N SER A 115 3.04 -19.14 -15.70
CA SER A 115 1.63 -18.91 -15.99
C SER A 115 1.13 -17.65 -15.28
N LYS A 116 -0.01 -17.15 -15.75
CA LYS A 116 -0.73 -16.04 -15.11
C LYS A 116 -0.99 -16.31 -13.62
N GLU A 117 -1.46 -17.49 -13.27
CA GLU A 117 -1.84 -17.84 -11.90
C GLU A 117 -0.62 -17.77 -10.97
N LEU A 118 0.48 -18.42 -11.37
CA LEU A 118 1.72 -18.40 -10.61
C LEU A 118 2.27 -16.98 -10.47
N PHE A 119 2.19 -16.18 -11.54
CA PHE A 119 2.61 -14.78 -11.50
C PHE A 119 1.81 -13.95 -10.51
N LEU A 120 0.48 -14.02 -10.55
CA LEU A 120 -0.40 -13.25 -9.67
C LEU A 120 -0.28 -13.67 -8.19
N GLU A 121 0.03 -14.95 -7.93
CA GLU A 121 0.29 -15.47 -6.59
C GLU A 121 1.61 -14.96 -6.01
N ASN A 122 2.66 -14.85 -6.84
CA ASN A 122 3.99 -14.47 -6.39
C ASN A 122 4.21 -12.94 -6.33
N LEU A 123 3.50 -12.18 -7.16
CA LEU A 123 3.65 -10.72 -7.20
C LEU A 123 3.06 -10.09 -5.92
N LYS A 124 3.84 -9.30 -5.20
CA LYS A 124 3.41 -8.62 -3.96
C LYS A 124 3.74 -7.13 -4.01
N ILE A 125 2.78 -6.32 -3.59
CA ILE A 125 2.99 -4.89 -3.33
C ILE A 125 3.69 -4.77 -1.99
N GLU A 126 4.76 -3.99 -1.95
CA GLU A 126 5.61 -3.80 -0.77
C GLU A 126 5.61 -2.38 -0.23
N ASP A 127 5.15 -1.41 -1.02
CA ASP A 127 5.01 -0.01 -0.61
C ASP A 127 3.85 0.68 -1.35
N ILE A 128 3.18 1.62 -0.67
CA ILE A 128 2.08 2.42 -1.19
C ILE A 128 2.30 3.91 -0.88
N GLY A 129 2.39 4.71 -1.93
CA GLY A 129 2.43 6.16 -1.86
C GLY A 129 1.09 6.81 -2.18
N ILE A 130 0.65 7.77 -1.36
CA ILE A 130 -0.47 8.65 -1.67
C ILE A 130 0.07 10.05 -1.93
N HIS A 131 0.03 10.46 -3.19
CA HIS A 131 0.51 11.78 -3.59
C HIS A 131 -0.57 12.85 -3.46
N ARG A 132 -0.10 14.09 -3.28
CA ARG A 132 -0.92 15.30 -3.14
C ARG A 132 -1.83 15.53 -4.34
N ASP A 133 -1.39 15.14 -5.52
CA ASP A 133 -2.10 15.40 -6.78
C ASP A 133 -3.34 14.52 -7.00
N GLY A 134 -3.53 13.46 -6.21
CA GLY A 134 -4.58 12.49 -6.51
C GLY A 134 -4.08 11.06 -6.62
N SER A 135 -2.85 10.89 -7.08
CA SER A 135 -2.34 9.61 -7.53
C SER A 135 -1.92 8.70 -6.39
N VAL A 136 -1.94 7.41 -6.67
CA VAL A 136 -1.48 6.36 -5.77
C VAL A 136 -0.33 5.63 -6.46
N CYS A 137 0.84 5.59 -5.83
CA CYS A 137 1.96 4.77 -6.29
C CYS A 137 1.94 3.43 -5.56
N PHE A 138 2.11 2.34 -6.29
CA PHE A 138 2.36 1.01 -5.73
C PHE A 138 3.74 0.58 -6.15
N THR A 139 4.53 0.08 -5.20
CA THR A 139 5.87 -0.42 -5.48
C THR A 139 5.95 -1.92 -5.25
N ILE A 140 6.62 -2.60 -6.16
CA ILE A 140 6.95 -4.02 -6.10
C ILE A 140 8.47 -4.12 -6.18
N PHE A 141 9.11 -4.70 -5.17
CA PHE A 141 10.56 -4.88 -5.14
C PHE A 141 10.95 -6.31 -5.51
N ASP A 142 12.23 -6.46 -5.85
CA ASP A 142 12.91 -7.72 -6.23
C ASP A 142 12.01 -8.72 -6.99
N THR A 143 11.45 -8.27 -8.11
CA THR A 143 10.48 -9.06 -8.87
C THR A 143 11.12 -10.28 -9.53
N ASP A 144 10.34 -11.35 -9.71
CA ASP A 144 10.80 -12.51 -10.51
C ASP A 144 10.58 -12.32 -12.02
N ILE A 145 10.41 -11.09 -12.51
CA ILE A 145 10.30 -10.81 -13.95
C ILE A 145 11.70 -10.62 -14.53
N GLN A 146 11.98 -11.27 -15.66
CA GLN A 146 13.29 -11.20 -16.31
C GLN A 146 13.78 -9.76 -16.51
N ASP A 147 15.03 -9.49 -16.09
CA ASP A 147 15.70 -8.19 -16.15
C ASP A 147 15.05 -7.03 -15.36
N ILE A 148 13.96 -7.28 -14.61
CA ILE A 148 13.24 -6.24 -13.87
C ILE A 148 13.41 -6.47 -12.37
N ARG A 149 14.07 -5.53 -11.71
CA ARG A 149 14.25 -5.56 -10.26
C ARG A 149 13.05 -4.98 -9.54
N SER A 150 12.57 -3.83 -9.96
CA SER A 150 11.48 -3.14 -9.26
C SER A 150 10.53 -2.47 -10.24
N ILE A 151 9.27 -2.38 -9.84
CA ILE A 151 8.19 -1.78 -10.63
C ILE A 151 7.49 -0.76 -9.75
N TYR A 152 7.36 0.45 -10.28
CA TYR A 152 6.58 1.53 -9.70
C TYR A 152 5.36 1.73 -10.57
N ILE A 153 4.18 1.57 -9.99
CA ILE A 153 2.90 1.63 -10.68
C ILE A 153 2.13 2.82 -10.14
N THR A 154 1.96 3.86 -10.96
CA THR A 154 1.14 5.02 -10.61
C THR A 154 -0.30 4.83 -11.11
N TYR A 155 -1.24 4.74 -10.18
CA TYR A 155 -2.67 4.85 -10.45
C TYR A 155 -3.09 6.32 -10.39
N THR A 156 -3.40 6.88 -11.56
CA THR A 156 -3.67 8.32 -11.72
C THR A 156 -5.07 8.71 -11.24
N ASP A 157 -5.29 10.01 -11.05
CA ASP A 157 -6.60 10.61 -10.77
C ASP A 157 -7.66 10.32 -11.87
N LYS A 158 -7.20 9.98 -13.08
CA LYS A 158 -8.03 9.61 -14.24
C LYS A 158 -8.35 8.11 -14.28
N GLY A 159 -7.82 7.32 -13.36
CA GLY A 159 -8.03 5.87 -13.30
C GLY A 159 -7.21 5.06 -14.28
N THR A 160 -6.06 5.59 -14.72
CA THR A 160 -5.09 4.88 -15.59
C THR A 160 -3.90 4.39 -14.79
N PHE A 161 -3.19 3.38 -15.32
CA PHE A 161 -1.93 2.89 -14.76
C PHE A 161 -0.75 3.35 -15.62
N GLU A 162 0.26 3.92 -14.97
CA GLU A 162 1.54 4.31 -15.56
C GLU A 162 2.65 3.52 -14.87
N PHE A 163 3.74 3.22 -15.61
CA PHE A 163 4.77 2.29 -15.16
C PHE A 163 6.17 2.89 -15.28
N GLU A 164 6.95 2.74 -14.23
CA GLU A 164 8.40 2.94 -14.23
C GLU A 164 9.07 1.66 -13.70
N THR A 165 10.23 1.31 -14.27
CA THR A 165 10.94 0.07 -13.92
C THR A 165 12.41 0.32 -13.66
N ASN A 166 12.93 -0.31 -12.63
CA ASN A 166 14.37 -0.44 -12.41
C ASN A 166 14.81 -1.85 -12.83
N LYS A 167 15.91 -1.92 -13.58
CA LYS A 167 16.50 -3.18 -14.02
C LYS A 167 17.55 -3.67 -13.03
N TYR A 168 17.87 -4.95 -13.10
CA TYR A 168 19.09 -5.46 -12.45
C TYR A 168 20.32 -4.91 -13.18
N ASP A 169 21.18 -4.20 -12.45
CA ASP A 169 22.50 -3.79 -12.95
C ASP A 169 23.43 -5.00 -12.89
N TRP A 170 23.50 -5.76 -13.99
CA TRP A 170 24.51 -6.81 -14.17
C TRP A 170 25.80 -6.17 -14.71
N GLU A 171 26.78 -5.92 -13.84
CA GLU A 171 28.16 -5.61 -14.23
C GLU A 171 28.93 -6.85 -14.71
#